data_AF-A0A961Z5J1-F1
#
_entry.id   AF-A0A961Z5J1-F1
#
_cell.length_a   1.000
_cell.length_b   1.000
_cell.length_c   1.000
_cell.angle_alpha   90.00
_cell.angle_beta   90.00
_cell.angle_gamma   90.00
#
_symmetry.space_group_name_H-M   'P 1'
#
loop_
_entity.id
_entity.type
_entity.pdbx_description
1 polymer ?
#
loop_
_entity_poly.entity_id
_entity_poly.type
_entity_poly.pdbx_seq_one_letter_code
_entity_poly.pdbx_strand_id
1 'polypeptide(L)'
;EFMLLLRQSGRLAFAGAVTIKSPKSPLGTHLFTLQAPTNAATSARGWSVLTLKTAKDAADKPVAVSQVLDRLEIPPHVRLAITDRLTPDSSLIVTDSGSELETGLMTDFIVLTR
;
A
#
# COMPACT_ATOMS: atom_id res chain seq x y z
N GLU A 1 -4.75 14.27 7.96
CA GLU A 1 -5.36 13.65 6.76
C GLU A 1 -4.36 12.66 6.17
N PHE A 2 -4.82 11.49 5.76
CA PHE A 2 -3.97 10.44 5.20
C PHE A 2 -4.00 10.52 3.67
N MET A 3 -2.88 10.25 3.00
CA MET A 3 -2.80 10.37 1.54
C MET A 3 -2.35 9.05 0.92
N LEU A 4 -3.09 8.61 -0.10
CA LEU A 4 -2.62 7.59 -1.02
C LEU A 4 -1.86 8.28 -2.15
N LEU A 5 -0.57 7.99 -2.26
CA LEU A 5 0.29 8.42 -3.35
C LEU A 5 0.45 7.27 -4.35
N LEU A 6 0.23 7.60 -5.60
CA LEU A 6 0.54 6.75 -6.74
C LEU A 6 1.80 7.29 -7.39
N ARG A 7 2.83 6.47 -7.50
CA ARG A 7 4.03 6.79 -8.27
C ARG A 7 4.11 5.91 -9.52
N GLN A 8 4.68 6.36 -10.61
CA GLN A 8 4.93 5.47 -11.75
C GLN A 8 6.33 5.76 -12.22
N SER A 9 7.18 4.73 -12.23
CA SER A 9 8.60 4.90 -12.57
C SER A 9 9.27 6.02 -11.74
N GLY A 10 8.96 6.08 -10.44
CA GLY A 10 9.51 7.07 -9.50
C GLY A 10 8.86 8.47 -9.52
N ARG A 11 7.91 8.74 -10.43
CA ARG A 11 7.19 10.03 -10.51
C ARG A 11 5.83 9.97 -9.83
N LEU A 12 5.44 10.99 -9.05
CA LEU A 12 4.09 11.08 -8.51
C LEU A 12 3.06 11.25 -9.64
N ALA A 13 2.25 10.21 -9.89
CA ALA A 13 1.24 10.19 -10.93
C ALA A 13 -0.16 10.56 -10.41
N PHE A 14 -0.44 10.31 -9.13
CA PHE A 14 -1.71 10.70 -8.49
C PHE A 14 -1.52 10.82 -6.96
N ALA A 15 -2.31 11.70 -6.34
CA ALA A 15 -2.44 11.77 -4.88
C ALA A 15 -3.93 11.93 -4.53
N GLY A 16 -4.41 11.14 -3.57
CA GLY A 16 -5.81 11.16 -3.14
C GLY A 16 -5.94 11.05 -1.64
N ALA A 17 -6.87 11.80 -1.05
CA ALA A 17 -7.17 11.70 0.37
C ALA A 17 -7.80 10.34 0.69
N VAL A 18 -7.34 9.73 1.77
CA VAL A 18 -7.90 8.49 2.34
C VAL A 18 -8.12 8.67 3.83
N THR A 19 -8.94 7.80 4.41
CA THR A 19 -9.20 7.79 5.85
C THR A 19 -8.66 6.50 6.44
N ILE A 20 -8.09 6.60 7.64
CA ILE A 20 -7.63 5.44 8.42
C ILE A 20 -8.36 5.45 9.75
N LYS A 21 -9.15 4.40 10.00
CA LYS A 21 -9.80 4.19 11.29
C LYS A 21 -8.74 3.96 12.37
N SER A 22 -9.01 4.47 13.57
CA SER A 22 -8.10 4.39 14.72
C SER A 22 -6.68 4.87 14.38
N PRO A 23 -6.49 6.11 13.91
CA PRO A 23 -5.23 6.59 13.33
C PRO A 23 -4.02 6.57 14.30
N LYS A 24 -4.26 6.46 15.61
CA LYS A 24 -3.22 6.39 16.64
C LYS A 24 -2.65 4.97 16.83
N SER A 25 -3.33 3.95 16.33
CA SER A 25 -2.83 2.58 16.37
C SER A 25 -1.80 2.36 15.27
N PRO A 26 -0.68 1.67 15.55
CA PRO A 26 0.36 1.44 14.54
C PRO A 26 -0.22 0.74 13.32
N LEU A 27 0.37 1.01 12.17
CA LEU A 27 0.06 0.31 10.92
C LEU A 27 1.14 -0.69 10.56
N GLY A 28 2.37 -0.48 11.00
CA GLY A 28 3.51 -1.27 10.54
C GLY A 28 3.85 -0.96 9.09
N THR A 29 4.71 -1.76 8.48
CA THR A 29 5.08 -1.60 7.05
C THR A 29 4.71 -2.84 6.25
N HIS A 30 3.85 -2.65 5.25
CA HIS A 30 3.35 -3.71 4.37
C HIS A 30 3.57 -3.35 2.91
N LEU A 31 4.19 -4.23 2.15
CA LEU A 31 4.35 -4.16 0.69
C LEU A 31 3.42 -5.18 0.04
N PHE A 32 2.49 -4.70 -0.75
CA PHE A 32 1.58 -5.49 -1.57
C PHE A 32 2.06 -5.46 -3.02
N THR A 33 2.11 -6.59 -3.70
CA THR A 33 2.50 -6.64 -5.12
C THR A 33 1.39 -7.35 -5.90
N LEU A 34 0.93 -6.70 -6.96
CA LEU A 34 -0.05 -7.25 -7.88
C LEU A 34 0.65 -8.21 -8.84
N GLN A 35 0.31 -9.49 -8.75
CA GLN A 35 0.90 -10.50 -9.60
C GLN A 35 0.30 -10.45 -11.00
N ALA A 36 1.13 -10.75 -12.00
CA ALA A 36 0.65 -11.06 -13.33
C ALA A 36 -0.38 -12.20 -13.28
N PRO A 37 -1.42 -12.18 -14.15
CA PRO A 37 -2.36 -13.28 -14.22
C PRO A 37 -1.61 -14.58 -14.57
N THR A 38 -1.83 -15.63 -13.77
CA THR A 38 -1.17 -16.94 -13.95
C THR A 38 -1.70 -17.73 -15.14
N ASN A 39 -2.87 -17.36 -15.67
CA ASN A 39 -3.45 -17.92 -16.88
C ASN A 39 -4.31 -16.85 -17.59
N ALA A 40 -4.12 -16.69 -18.90
CA ALA A 40 -4.87 -15.77 -19.75
C ALA A 40 -6.39 -16.02 -19.77
N ALA A 41 -6.84 -17.24 -19.43
CA ALA A 41 -8.26 -17.58 -19.30
C ALA A 41 -8.90 -17.08 -17.99
N THR A 42 -8.09 -16.67 -17.01
CA THR A 42 -8.55 -16.16 -15.72
C THR A 42 -8.07 -14.73 -15.53
N SER A 43 -9.00 -13.78 -15.51
CA SER A 43 -8.73 -12.39 -15.09
C SER A 43 -8.36 -12.25 -13.60
N ALA A 44 -8.20 -13.37 -12.88
CA ALA A 44 -7.86 -13.40 -11.47
C ALA A 44 -6.41 -12.95 -11.28
N ARG A 45 -6.24 -11.70 -10.82
CA ARG A 45 -4.95 -11.18 -10.38
C ARG A 45 -4.77 -11.49 -8.89
N GLY A 46 -3.66 -12.14 -8.55
CA GLY A 46 -3.29 -12.41 -7.15
C GLY A 46 -2.58 -11.22 -6.53
N TRP A 47 -2.80 -10.96 -5.24
CA TRP A 47 -1.98 -10.05 -4.46
C TRP A 47 -1.03 -10.87 -3.59
N SER A 48 0.25 -10.55 -3.63
CA SER A 48 1.24 -11.02 -2.65
C SER A 48 1.52 -9.92 -1.63
N VAL A 49 1.78 -10.28 -0.38
CA VAL A 49 2.04 -9.31 0.69
C VAL A 49 3.29 -9.69 1.46
N LEU A 50 4.19 -8.73 1.62
CA LEU A 50 5.34 -8.78 2.51
C LEU A 50 5.12 -7.79 3.66
N THR A 51 5.27 -8.26 4.89
CA THR A 51 5.20 -7.40 6.09
C THR A 51 6.59 -7.28 6.68
N LEU A 52 7.12 -6.07 6.75
CA LEU A 52 8.40 -5.81 7.37
C LEU A 52 8.20 -5.75 8.89
N LYS A 53 8.94 -6.60 9.61
CA LYS A 53 9.03 -6.54 11.07
C LYS A 53 10.17 -5.63 11.46
N THR A 54 9.88 -4.53 12.12
CA THR A 54 10.91 -3.66 12.70
C THR A 54 11.24 -4.09 14.13
N ALA A 55 12.34 -3.58 14.70
CA ALA A 55 12.64 -3.79 16.12
C ALA A 55 11.55 -3.24 17.05
N LYS A 56 10.77 -2.25 16.59
CA LYS A 56 9.60 -1.70 17.29
C LYS A 56 8.44 -2.70 17.31
N ASP A 57 8.26 -3.47 16.23
CA ASP A 57 7.31 -4.59 16.13
C ASP A 57 7.76 -5.86 16.88
N ALA A 58 8.98 -5.90 17.43
CA ALA A 58 9.45 -7.04 18.22
C ALA A 58 9.04 -6.94 19.70
N ALA A 59 8.75 -5.72 20.17
CA ALA A 59 8.24 -5.45 21.52
C ALA A 59 6.69 -5.45 21.57
N ASP A 60 6.03 -5.15 20.45
CA ASP A 60 4.58 -5.23 20.27
C ASP A 60 4.22 -6.45 19.39
N LYS A 61 2.93 -6.84 19.25
CA LYS A 61 2.58 -7.90 18.29
C LYS A 61 2.60 -7.29 16.88
N PRO A 62 3.20 -7.96 15.88
CA PRO A 62 3.16 -7.44 14.51
C PRO A 62 1.71 -7.24 14.07
N VAL A 63 1.41 -6.04 13.55
CA VAL A 63 0.06 -5.68 13.08
C VAL A 63 -0.29 -6.58 11.89
N ALA A 64 -1.46 -7.23 11.94
CA ALA A 64 -1.88 -8.08 10.85
C ALA A 64 -2.31 -7.25 9.64
N VAL A 65 -1.89 -7.65 8.43
CA VAL A 65 -2.27 -6.98 7.17
C VAL A 65 -3.80 -6.82 7.04
N SER A 66 -4.58 -7.80 7.47
CA SER A 66 -6.04 -7.75 7.44
C SER A 66 -6.60 -6.63 8.32
N GLN A 67 -5.98 -6.36 9.47
CA GLN A 67 -6.39 -5.27 10.37
C GLN A 67 -6.06 -3.91 9.75
N VAL A 68 -4.95 -3.79 9.02
CA VAL A 68 -4.60 -2.56 8.30
C VAL A 68 -5.62 -2.28 7.19
N LEU A 69 -5.96 -3.30 6.39
CA LEU A 69 -6.93 -3.15 5.30
C LEU A 69 -8.34 -2.83 5.80
N ASP A 70 -8.78 -3.40 6.92
CA ASP A 70 -10.09 -3.10 7.52
C ASP A 70 -10.22 -1.64 8.00
N ARG A 71 -9.08 -1.05 8.38
CA ARG A 71 -8.99 0.34 8.81
C ARG A 71 -8.91 1.33 7.65
N LEU A 72 -8.48 0.90 6.47
CA LEU A 72 -8.25 1.77 5.32
C LEU A 72 -9.55 2.03 4.55
N GLU A 73 -10.02 3.26 4.58
CA GLU A 73 -11.16 3.73 3.81
C GLU A 73 -10.69 4.55 2.61
N ILE A 74 -10.84 3.97 1.42
CA ILE A 74 -10.49 4.58 0.14
C ILE A 74 -11.76 5.13 -0.52
N PRO A 75 -11.87 6.46 -0.73
CA PRO A 75 -13.00 7.03 -1.44
C PRO A 75 -13.17 6.44 -2.85
N PRO A 76 -14.41 6.34 -3.38
CA PRO A 76 -14.66 5.75 -4.69
C PRO A 76 -13.81 6.35 -5.81
N HIS A 77 -13.63 7.67 -5.83
CA HIS A 77 -12.84 8.36 -6.84
C HIS A 77 -11.35 7.98 -6.78
N VAL A 78 -10.78 7.83 -5.57
CA VAL A 78 -9.40 7.35 -5.37
C VAL A 78 -9.28 5.90 -5.82
N ARG A 79 -10.25 5.05 -5.44
CA ARG A 79 -10.27 3.64 -5.83
C ARG A 79 -10.29 3.47 -7.35
N LEU A 80 -11.16 4.20 -8.04
CA LEU A 80 -11.22 4.17 -9.50
C LEU A 80 -9.91 4.65 -10.13
N ALA A 81 -9.34 5.74 -9.62
CA ALA A 81 -8.08 6.29 -10.11
C ALA A 81 -6.90 5.30 -9.97
N ILE A 82 -6.83 4.53 -8.88
CA ILE A 82 -5.78 3.52 -8.71
C ILE A 82 -6.05 2.30 -9.59
N THR A 83 -7.28 1.79 -9.65
CA THR A 83 -7.61 0.56 -10.39
C THR A 83 -7.36 0.69 -11.89
N ASP A 84 -7.64 1.85 -12.46
CA ASP A 84 -7.35 2.17 -13.87
C ASP A 84 -5.85 2.10 -14.21
N ARG A 85 -4.99 2.36 -13.21
CA ARG A 85 -3.54 2.46 -13.37
C ARG A 85 -2.78 1.22 -12.87
N LEU A 86 -3.48 0.19 -12.39
CA LEU A 86 -2.87 -1.06 -11.93
C LEU A 86 -2.42 -1.94 -13.10
N THR A 87 -1.10 -2.06 -13.26
CA THR A 87 -0.45 -3.04 -14.14
C THR A 87 0.03 -4.26 -13.34
N PRO A 88 0.30 -5.41 -13.98
CA PRO A 88 1.15 -6.42 -13.37
C PRO A 88 2.42 -5.80 -12.78
N ASP A 89 2.88 -6.34 -11.66
CA ASP A 89 4.02 -5.88 -10.86
C ASP A 89 3.81 -4.52 -10.14
N SER A 90 2.62 -3.93 -10.25
CA SER A 90 2.23 -2.78 -9.42
C SER A 90 2.40 -3.09 -7.94
N SER A 91 3.12 -2.23 -7.23
CA SER A 91 3.47 -2.43 -5.82
C SER A 91 2.90 -1.32 -4.93
N LEU A 92 2.15 -1.66 -3.89
CA LEU A 92 1.54 -0.77 -2.91
C LEU A 92 2.19 -0.92 -1.54
N ILE A 93 2.73 0.17 -1.01
CA ILE A 93 3.26 0.23 0.35
C ILE A 93 2.24 0.89 1.25
N VAL A 94 1.96 0.31 2.42
CA VAL A 94 1.25 0.96 3.52
C VAL A 94 2.21 1.03 4.69
N THR A 95 2.51 2.25 5.16
CA THR A 95 3.44 2.45 6.29
C THR A 95 3.10 3.67 7.14
N ASP A 96 3.29 3.52 8.45
CA ASP A 96 3.33 4.59 9.47
C ASP A 96 4.76 4.95 9.91
N SER A 97 5.77 4.31 9.30
CA SER A 97 7.17 4.71 9.40
C SER A 97 7.45 5.73 8.30
N GLY A 98 7.95 6.91 8.65
CA GLY A 98 8.21 7.99 7.71
C GLY A 98 8.98 7.54 6.46
N SER A 99 8.75 8.24 5.34
CA SER A 99 9.23 7.96 3.97
C SER A 99 10.76 7.89 3.76
N GLU A 100 11.55 7.85 4.82
CA GLU A 100 13.02 7.83 4.79
C GLU A 100 13.59 6.46 4.39
N LEU A 101 12.75 5.42 4.32
CA LEU A 101 13.08 4.08 3.82
C LEU A 101 12.72 3.85 2.34
N GLU A 102 12.26 4.88 1.62
CA GLU A 102 11.97 4.79 0.19
C GLU A 102 13.26 4.82 -0.62
N THR A 103 13.84 3.65 -0.87
CA THR A 103 14.94 3.50 -1.83
C THR A 103 14.46 3.97 -3.20
N GLY A 104 15.08 5.02 -3.72
CA GLY A 104 14.68 5.79 -4.91
C GLY A 104 14.72 5.06 -6.26
N LEU A 105 14.46 3.75 -6.31
CA LEU A 105 14.40 2.96 -7.53
C LEU A 105 13.26 1.93 -7.41
N MET A 106 12.17 2.18 -8.15
CA MET A 106 11.11 1.20 -8.48
C MET A 106 10.02 0.91 -7.42
N THR A 107 9.35 1.93 -6.89
CA THR A 107 8.05 1.72 -6.21
C THR A 107 6.95 2.52 -6.89
N ASP A 108 5.89 1.84 -7.34
CA ASP A 108 4.78 2.45 -8.07
C ASP A 108 3.60 2.89 -7.16
N PHE A 109 3.45 2.46 -5.91
CA PHE A 109 2.32 2.93 -5.08
C PHE A 109 2.75 3.03 -3.62
N ILE A 110 2.52 4.18 -2.99
CA ILE A 110 2.81 4.42 -1.57
C ILE A 110 1.61 5.10 -0.92
N VAL A 111 0.93 4.41 -0.02
CA VAL A 111 0.04 5.04 0.96
C VAL A 111 0.92 5.59 2.07
N LEU A 112 1.12 6.91 2.05
CA LEU A 112 1.77 7.60 3.15
C LEU A 112 0.76 7.89 4.23
N THR A 113 1.05 7.39 5.41
CA THR A 113 0.33 7.77 6.61
C THR A 113 1.21 8.76 7.38
N ARG A 114 0.66 9.94 7.65
CA ARG A 114 1.33 11.02 8.38
C ARG A 114 0.90 11.04 9.82
#